data_AF-A0A7C4MII4-F1
#
_entry.id   AF-A0A7C4MII4-F1
#
_cell.length_a   1.000
_cell.length_b   1.000
_cell.length_c   1.000
_cell.angle_alpha   90.00
_cell.angle_beta   90.00
_cell.angle_gamma   90.00
#
_symmetry.space_group_name_H-M   'P 1'
#
loop_
_entity.id
_entity.type
_entity.pdbx_description
1 polymer ?
#
loop_
_entity_poly.entity_id
_entity_poly.type
_entity_poly.pdbx_seq_one_letter_code
_entity_poly.pdbx_strand_id
1 'polypeptide(L)'
;MKYTTRGIELTCALKNIDGCNPYPKKFKYHGILAETIVALNKIMRFDLCIIDGYIVSGIHPRKLGLVMASQDPVAIDAAAAEIAGLNPKKITYLRLAEKEGIGKISYIPRGIPINYFKSRYPRKNFKKKLMGKAYAALLLTGLGKKLGLQ
;
A
#
# COMPACT_ATOMS: atom_id res chain seq x y z
N MET A 1 1.02 9.01 -1.46
CA MET A 1 1.26 7.56 -1.25
C MET A 1 1.39 7.23 0.24
N LYS A 2 0.58 6.29 0.78
CA LYS A 2 0.62 5.90 2.21
C LYS A 2 0.66 4.38 2.41
N TYR A 3 1.57 3.94 3.28
CA TYR A 3 1.74 2.56 3.75
C TYR A 3 0.95 2.33 5.04
N THR A 4 0.31 1.16 5.18
CA THR A 4 -0.40 0.78 6.43
C THR A 4 -0.03 -0.62 6.89
N THR A 5 -0.20 -0.89 8.19
CA THR A 5 0.13 -2.18 8.82
C THR A 5 -1.10 -3.04 9.15
N ARG A 6 -2.32 -2.57 8.87
CA ARG A 6 -3.58 -3.29 9.18
C ARG A 6 -4.52 -3.23 7.97
N GLY A 7 -4.89 -4.39 7.46
CA GLY A 7 -5.73 -4.51 6.26
C GLY A 7 -4.92 -4.26 5.00
N ILE A 8 -5.18 -3.13 4.34
CA ILE A 8 -4.60 -2.80 3.03
C ILE A 8 -3.22 -2.16 3.18
N GLU A 9 -2.20 -2.84 2.65
CA GLU A 9 -0.79 -2.48 2.85
C GLU A 9 -0.38 -1.18 2.14
N LEU A 10 -1.07 -0.82 1.06
CA LEU A 10 -0.79 0.36 0.24
C LEU A 10 -2.07 1.09 -0.15
N THR A 11 -2.05 2.42 -0.02
CA THR A 11 -3.14 3.30 -0.45
C THR A 11 -2.66 4.21 -1.58
N CYS A 12 -3.19 3.99 -2.78
CA CYS A 12 -2.84 4.66 -4.04
C CYS A 12 -4.09 4.70 -4.96
N ALA A 13 -3.94 4.60 -6.29
CA ALA A 13 -4.97 4.84 -7.28
C ALA A 13 -6.20 3.94 -7.12
N LEU A 14 -6.02 2.62 -6.99
CA LEU A 14 -7.16 1.69 -6.91
C LEU A 14 -7.99 1.95 -5.65
N LYS A 15 -7.34 2.13 -4.50
CA LYS A 15 -8.04 2.42 -3.24
C LYS A 15 -8.70 3.81 -3.25
N ASN A 16 -8.16 4.78 -3.99
CA ASN A 16 -8.71 6.14 -4.06
C ASN A 16 -10.18 6.14 -4.49
N ILE A 17 -10.58 5.17 -5.32
CA ILE A 17 -11.94 5.01 -5.83
C ILE A 17 -12.96 4.66 -4.73
N ASP A 18 -12.52 4.10 -3.60
CA ASP A 18 -13.38 3.90 -2.43
C ASP A 18 -13.91 5.24 -1.86
N GLY A 19 -13.19 6.35 -2.11
CA GLY A 19 -13.68 7.71 -1.85
C GLY A 19 -14.96 8.04 -2.61
N CYS A 20 -15.10 7.54 -3.84
CA CYS A 20 -16.26 7.77 -4.71
C CYS A 20 -17.44 6.85 -4.41
N ASN A 21 -17.30 5.85 -3.53
CA ASN A 21 -18.41 5.02 -3.07
C ASN A 21 -19.49 5.90 -2.40
N PRO A 22 -20.73 5.97 -2.91
CA PRO A 22 -21.77 6.86 -2.37
C PRO A 22 -22.37 6.33 -1.06
N TYR A 23 -22.10 5.07 -0.68
CA TYR A 23 -22.65 4.49 0.53
C TYR A 23 -22.07 5.18 1.78
N PRO A 24 -22.90 5.76 2.68
CA PRO A 24 -22.41 6.60 3.77
C PRO A 24 -21.65 5.80 4.85
N LYS A 25 -22.08 4.57 5.13
CA LYS A 25 -21.49 3.72 6.18
C LYS A 25 -20.41 2.78 5.61
N LYS A 26 -19.37 3.34 4.98
CA LYS A 26 -18.32 2.56 4.28
C LYS A 26 -17.59 1.54 5.15
N PHE A 27 -17.61 1.72 6.47
CA PHE A 27 -16.94 0.82 7.41
C PHE A 27 -17.40 -0.64 7.29
N LYS A 28 -18.65 -0.89 6.82
CA LYS A 28 -19.17 -2.25 6.59
C LYS A 28 -18.29 -3.07 5.63
N TYR A 29 -17.57 -2.40 4.74
CA TYR A 29 -16.74 -3.03 3.71
C TYR A 29 -15.34 -3.38 4.21
N HIS A 30 -14.95 -2.99 5.44
CA HIS A 30 -13.59 -3.26 5.94
C HIS A 30 -13.22 -4.75 5.97
N GLY A 31 -14.19 -5.64 6.19
CA GLY A 31 -13.97 -7.09 6.16
C GLY A 31 -13.72 -7.67 4.76
N ILE A 32 -14.15 -6.96 3.71
CA ILE A 32 -14.08 -7.37 2.29
C ILE A 32 -13.52 -6.22 1.43
N LEU A 33 -12.55 -5.49 1.97
CA LEU A 33 -12.13 -4.22 1.40
C LEU A 33 -11.40 -4.40 0.06
N ALA A 34 -10.69 -5.52 -0.13
CA ALA A 34 -10.00 -5.81 -1.38
C ALA A 34 -11.00 -6.04 -2.52
N GLU A 35 -12.03 -6.84 -2.27
CA GLU A 35 -13.13 -7.12 -3.19
C GLU A 35 -13.91 -5.85 -3.51
N THR A 36 -14.17 -5.03 -2.49
CA THR A 36 -14.87 -3.75 -2.64
C THR A 36 -14.09 -2.80 -3.56
N ILE A 37 -12.77 -2.66 -3.35
CA ILE A 37 -11.92 -1.83 -4.22
C ILE A 37 -11.97 -2.30 -5.66
N VAL A 38 -11.84 -3.61 -5.89
CA VAL A 38 -11.88 -4.18 -7.23
C VAL A 38 -13.24 -3.96 -7.89
N ALA A 39 -14.34 -4.23 -7.17
CA ALA A 39 -15.69 -4.00 -7.67
C ALA A 39 -15.91 -2.53 -8.06
N LEU A 40 -15.47 -1.58 -7.23
CA LEU A 40 -15.59 -0.16 -7.51
C LEU A 40 -14.78 0.25 -8.74
N ASN A 41 -13.56 -0.25 -8.91
CA ASN A 41 -12.73 0.04 -10.08
C ASN A 41 -13.27 -0.60 -11.39
N LYS A 42 -14.06 -1.68 -11.30
CA LYS A 42 -14.76 -2.22 -12.48
C LYS A 42 -15.86 -1.29 -12.98
N ILE A 43 -16.56 -0.65 -12.05
CA ILE A 43 -17.74 0.20 -12.32
C ILE A 43 -17.32 1.64 -12.64
N MET A 44 -16.35 2.19 -11.89
CA MET A 44 -15.83 3.54 -12.04
C MET A 44 -14.42 3.48 -12.61
N ARG A 45 -14.34 3.48 -13.93
CA ARG A 45 -13.07 3.46 -14.67
C ARG A 45 -12.57 4.88 -14.90
N PHE A 46 -11.26 5.06 -14.80
CA PHE A 46 -10.58 6.32 -15.06
C PHE A 46 -9.51 6.10 -16.12
N ASP A 47 -9.40 7.03 -17.07
CA ASP A 47 -8.44 6.93 -18.18
C ASP A 47 -7.02 7.27 -17.75
N LEU A 48 -6.86 8.02 -16.67
CA LEU A 48 -5.57 8.46 -16.15
C LEU A 48 -5.56 8.44 -14.62
N CYS A 49 -4.57 7.75 -14.06
CA CYS A 49 -4.27 7.72 -12.64
C CYS A 49 -2.99 8.49 -12.37
N ILE A 50 -3.03 9.39 -11.38
CA ILE A 50 -1.88 10.18 -10.94
C ILE A 50 -1.65 9.91 -9.46
N ILE A 51 -0.41 9.59 -9.10
CA ILE A 51 0.00 9.43 -7.70
C ILE A 51 0.98 10.54 -7.35
N ASP A 52 0.62 11.33 -6.34
CA ASP A 52 1.52 12.25 -5.66
C ASP A 52 2.24 11.54 -4.48
N GLY A 53 3.56 11.54 -4.58
CA GLY A 53 4.52 11.09 -3.58
C GLY A 53 5.50 12.20 -3.20
N TYR A 54 5.12 13.48 -3.28
CA TYR A 54 5.96 14.59 -2.83
C TYR A 54 6.38 14.40 -1.37
N ILE A 55 5.40 14.10 -0.50
CA ILE A 55 5.61 13.60 0.86
C ILE A 55 4.96 12.22 0.97
N VAL A 56 5.75 11.22 1.35
CA VAL A 56 5.24 9.86 1.59
C VAL A 56 5.07 9.61 3.08
N SER A 57 3.98 8.93 3.43
CA SER A 57 3.67 8.55 4.81
C SER A 57 3.84 7.05 4.99
N GLY A 58 4.69 6.68 5.94
CA GLY A 58 4.91 5.30 6.34
C GLY A 58 5.28 5.24 7.82
N ILE A 59 6.56 5.02 8.10
CA ILE A 59 7.07 4.96 9.48
C ILE A 59 7.27 6.37 10.05
N HIS A 60 7.81 7.24 9.21
CA HIS A 60 7.89 8.68 9.43
C HIS A 60 7.65 9.37 8.09
N PRO A 61 7.07 10.57 8.08
CA PRO A 61 6.95 11.34 6.84
C PRO A 61 8.33 11.59 6.24
N ARG A 62 8.42 11.53 4.91
CA ARG A 62 9.65 11.87 4.18
C ARG A 62 9.31 12.53 2.85
N LYS A 63 10.00 13.62 2.53
CA LYS A 63 9.94 14.23 1.20
C LYS A 63 10.64 13.31 0.21
N LEU A 64 9.88 12.76 -0.74
CA LEU A 64 10.38 11.87 -1.79
C LEU A 64 10.41 12.59 -3.15
N GLY A 65 9.57 13.61 -3.36
CA GLY A 65 9.56 14.42 -4.58
C GLY A 65 9.14 13.63 -5.83
N LEU A 66 8.25 12.66 -5.65
CA LEU A 66 7.80 11.76 -6.70
C LEU A 66 6.41 12.15 -7.20
N VAL A 67 6.21 12.23 -8.50
CA VAL A 67 4.89 12.21 -9.15
C VAL A 67 4.92 11.12 -10.21
N MET A 68 3.89 10.28 -10.25
CA MET A 68 3.74 9.22 -11.25
C MET A 68 2.39 9.34 -11.94
N ALA A 69 2.32 8.89 -13.19
CA ALA A 69 1.09 8.79 -13.94
C ALA A 69 1.04 7.50 -14.75
N SER A 70 -0.15 6.96 -14.96
CA SER A 70 -0.40 5.74 -15.74
C SER A 70 -1.85 5.69 -16.18
N GLN A 71 -2.11 5.10 -17.35
CA GLN A 71 -3.46 4.73 -17.78
C GLN A 71 -3.91 3.38 -17.18
N ASP A 72 -2.97 2.59 -16.66
CA ASP A 72 -3.24 1.34 -15.96
C ASP A 72 -3.15 1.58 -14.43
N PRO A 73 -4.29 1.48 -13.70
CA PRO A 73 -4.33 1.71 -12.25
C PRO A 73 -3.66 0.58 -11.45
N VAL A 74 -3.59 -0.64 -11.99
CA VAL A 74 -2.91 -1.77 -11.33
C VAL A 74 -1.40 -1.60 -11.45
N ALA A 75 -0.92 -1.17 -12.63
CA ALA A 75 0.50 -0.94 -12.89
C ALA A 75 1.09 0.17 -11.99
N ILE A 76 0.39 1.29 -11.82
CA ILE A 76 0.88 2.42 -11.02
C ILE A 76 0.89 2.11 -9.52
N ASP A 77 -0.09 1.34 -9.04
CA ASP A 77 -0.11 0.86 -7.65
C ASP A 77 0.94 -0.22 -7.43
N ALA A 78 1.23 -1.07 -8.42
CA ALA A 78 2.35 -2.01 -8.38
C ALA A 78 3.71 -1.29 -8.30
N ALA A 79 3.93 -0.27 -9.13
CA ALA A 79 5.12 0.60 -9.05
C ALA A 79 5.26 1.26 -7.67
N ALA A 80 4.17 1.82 -7.14
CA ALA A 80 4.16 2.39 -5.80
C ALA A 80 4.50 1.31 -4.74
N ALA A 81 3.91 0.12 -4.81
CA ALA A 81 4.22 -0.98 -3.90
C ALA A 81 5.72 -1.34 -3.90
N GLU A 82 6.35 -1.42 -5.06
CA GLU A 82 7.78 -1.69 -5.18
C GLU A 82 8.66 -0.59 -4.57
N ILE A 83 8.30 0.68 -4.78
CA ILE A 83 8.96 1.83 -4.16
C ILE A 83 8.86 1.75 -2.64
N ALA A 84 7.68 1.39 -2.11
CA ALA A 84 7.46 1.12 -0.68
C ALA A 84 8.23 -0.10 -0.14
N GLY A 85 8.82 -0.92 -1.00
CA GLY A 85 9.48 -2.17 -0.62
C GLY A 85 8.53 -3.31 -0.33
N LEU A 86 7.30 -3.25 -0.84
CA LEU A 86 6.33 -4.34 -0.84
C LEU A 86 6.50 -5.18 -2.10
N ASN A 87 6.01 -6.42 -2.05
CA ASN A 87 5.88 -7.25 -3.25
C ASN A 87 4.46 -7.08 -3.81
N PRO A 88 4.28 -6.46 -5.00
CA PRO A 88 2.96 -6.26 -5.60
C PRO A 88 2.12 -7.54 -5.71
N LYS A 89 2.78 -8.67 -6.01
CA LYS A 89 2.12 -9.99 -6.16
C LYS A 89 1.56 -10.54 -4.84
N LYS A 90 1.98 -9.99 -3.69
CA LYS A 90 1.48 -10.38 -2.36
C LYS A 90 0.32 -9.48 -1.89
N ILE A 91 0.05 -8.38 -2.57
CA ILE A 91 -1.03 -7.46 -2.20
C ILE A 91 -2.35 -7.97 -2.77
N THR A 92 -3.31 -8.28 -1.90
CA THR A 92 -4.55 -8.98 -2.25
C THR A 92 -5.36 -8.27 -3.34
N TYR A 93 -5.57 -6.96 -3.20
CA TYR A 93 -6.39 -6.21 -4.17
C TYR A 93 -5.71 -6.06 -5.53
N LEU A 94 -4.37 -6.02 -5.60
CA LEU A 94 -3.64 -5.96 -6.88
C LEU A 94 -3.78 -7.26 -7.65
N ARG A 95 -3.58 -8.40 -6.98
CA ARG A 95 -3.75 -9.72 -7.59
C ARG A 95 -5.19 -9.94 -8.05
N LEU A 96 -6.17 -9.50 -7.25
CA LEU A 96 -7.57 -9.60 -7.60
C LEU A 96 -7.93 -8.67 -8.78
N ALA A 97 -7.44 -7.43 -8.78
CA ALA A 97 -7.66 -6.48 -9.88
C ALA A 97 -7.08 -6.98 -11.21
N GLU A 98 -5.86 -7.55 -11.19
CA GLU A 98 -5.25 -8.19 -12.36
C GLU A 98 -6.06 -9.38 -12.86
N LYS A 99 -6.52 -10.25 -11.94
CA LYS A 99 -7.37 -11.41 -12.27
C LYS A 99 -8.69 -10.98 -12.91
N GLU A 100 -9.27 -9.86 -12.46
CA GLU A 100 -10.53 -9.31 -12.98
C GLU A 100 -10.34 -8.45 -14.25
N GLY A 101 -9.12 -8.38 -14.79
CA GLY A 101 -8.84 -7.67 -16.05
C GLY A 101 -8.87 -6.14 -15.96
N ILE A 102 -8.73 -5.58 -14.75
CA ILE A 102 -8.70 -4.11 -14.55
C ILE A 102 -7.39 -3.50 -15.08
N GLY A 103 -6.30 -4.26 -15.02
CA GLY A 103 -4.97 -3.83 -15.41
C GLY A 103 -3.95 -4.93 -15.15
N LYS A 104 -2.65 -4.61 -15.23
CA LYS A 104 -1.56 -5.57 -15.03
C LYS A 104 -0.62 -5.14 -13.92
N ILE A 105 -0.13 -6.12 -13.16
CA ILE A 105 0.93 -5.89 -12.17
C ILE A 105 2.27 -5.63 -12.88
N SER A 106 2.46 -6.16 -14.10
CA SER A 106 3.64 -5.89 -14.91
C SER A 106 3.56 -4.53 -15.59
N TYR A 107 4.67 -3.81 -15.61
CA TYR A 107 4.77 -2.49 -16.23
C TYR A 107 6.20 -2.21 -16.67
N ILE A 108 6.36 -1.20 -17.54
CA ILE A 108 7.66 -0.69 -17.97
C ILE A 108 7.76 0.76 -17.48
N PRO A 109 8.59 1.06 -16.46
CA PRO A 109 8.73 2.41 -15.97
C PRO A 109 9.44 3.30 -17.01
N ARG A 110 8.99 4.55 -17.11
CA ARG A 110 9.64 5.61 -17.92
C ARG A 110 9.98 6.79 -17.01
N GLY A 111 11.09 7.47 -17.30
CA GLY A 111 11.61 8.58 -16.49
C GLY A 111 12.68 8.14 -15.49
N ILE A 112 12.70 8.77 -14.31
CA ILE A 112 13.70 8.46 -13.27
C ILE A 112 13.53 7.00 -12.80
N PRO A 113 14.61 6.20 -12.72
CA PRO A 113 14.52 4.80 -12.33
C PRO A 113 13.85 4.59 -10.96
N ILE A 114 12.97 3.60 -10.85
CA ILE A 114 12.26 3.27 -9.59
C ILE A 114 13.22 3.07 -8.41
N ASN A 115 14.40 2.51 -8.66
CA ASN A 115 15.41 2.26 -7.63
C ASN A 115 15.89 3.55 -6.94
N TYR A 116 15.87 4.68 -7.64
CA TYR A 116 16.16 6.00 -7.08
C TYR A 116 15.18 6.35 -5.94
N PHE A 117 13.89 6.10 -6.14
CA PHE A 117 12.87 6.39 -5.13
C PHE A 117 12.80 5.29 -4.07
N LYS A 118 12.96 4.03 -4.47
CA LYS A 118 12.93 2.86 -3.58
C LYS A 118 13.99 2.92 -2.47
N SER A 119 15.19 3.41 -2.78
CA SER A 119 16.28 3.59 -1.80
C SER A 119 16.02 4.76 -0.83
N ARG A 120 15.24 5.76 -1.27
CA ARG A 120 14.85 6.94 -0.48
C ARG A 120 13.53 6.75 0.26
N TYR A 121 12.75 5.71 -0.01
CA TYR A 121 11.51 5.47 0.71
C TYR A 121 11.78 5.17 2.20
N PRO A 122 11.01 5.74 3.16
CA PRO A 122 11.22 5.49 4.59
C PRO A 122 10.96 4.02 4.97
N ARG A 123 11.94 3.35 5.59
CA ARG A 123 11.90 1.92 5.97
C ARG A 123 12.21 1.69 7.43
N LYS A 124 11.78 0.53 7.97
CA LYS A 124 12.11 0.15 9.35
C LYS A 124 13.56 -0.29 9.36
N ASN A 125 14.40 0.41 10.11
CA ASN A 125 15.78 -0.02 10.33
C ASN A 125 15.81 -1.41 10.99
N PHE A 126 16.89 -2.15 10.76
CA PHE A 126 17.08 -3.49 11.31
C PHE A 126 16.83 -3.55 12.81
N LYS A 127 17.34 -2.55 13.57
CA LYS A 127 17.10 -2.39 15.01
C LYS A 127 15.61 -2.34 15.38
N LYS A 128 14.79 -1.56 14.65
CA LYS A 128 13.33 -1.49 14.87
C LYS A 128 12.64 -2.82 14.54
N LYS A 129 13.11 -3.54 13.52
CA LYS A 129 12.57 -4.85 13.15
C LYS A 129 12.90 -5.92 14.20
N LEU A 130 14.13 -5.91 14.71
CA LEU A 130 14.58 -6.79 15.79
C LEU A 130 13.82 -6.53 17.09
N MET A 131 13.73 -5.26 17.51
CA MET A 131 12.96 -4.88 18.70
C MET A 131 11.48 -5.28 18.58
N GLY A 132 10.87 -5.13 17.40
CA GLY A 132 9.50 -5.59 17.18
C GLY A 132 9.33 -7.10 17.34
N LYS A 133 10.29 -7.90 16.88
CA LYS A 133 10.29 -9.37 17.08
C LYS A 133 10.52 -9.75 18.54
N ALA A 134 11.48 -9.10 19.20
CA ALA A 134 11.77 -9.33 20.61
C ALA A 134 10.56 -9.02 21.50
N TYR A 135 9.89 -7.88 21.23
CA TYR A 135 8.66 -7.50 21.91
C TYR A 135 7.53 -8.51 21.68
N ALA A 136 7.30 -8.95 20.43
CA ALA A 136 6.29 -9.97 20.13
C ALA A 136 6.57 -11.29 20.85
N ALA A 137 7.83 -11.74 20.91
CA ALA A 137 8.22 -12.93 21.66
C ALA A 137 8.00 -12.76 23.18
N LEU A 138 8.34 -11.59 23.74
CA LEU A 138 8.10 -11.24 25.14
C LEU A 138 6.62 -11.27 25.54
N LEU A 139 5.74 -10.84 24.65
CA LEU A 139 4.29 -10.92 24.87
C LEU A 139 3.78 -12.37 24.79
N LEU A 140 4.31 -13.17 23.85
CA LEU A 140 3.94 -14.57 23.69
C LEU A 140 4.41 -15.47 24.85
N THR A 141 5.56 -15.18 25.45
CA THR A 141 6.11 -15.95 26.58
C THR A 141 5.56 -15.52 27.94
N GLY A 142 4.67 -14.52 28.00
CA GLY A 142 4.09 -14.02 29.25
C GLY A 142 5.05 -13.19 30.11
N LEU A 143 6.32 -13.05 29.72
CA LEU A 143 7.32 -12.20 30.38
C LEU A 143 6.95 -10.71 30.33
N GLY A 144 6.15 -10.29 29.35
CA GLY A 144 5.61 -8.92 29.28
C GLY A 144 4.83 -8.48 30.53
N LYS A 145 4.12 -9.40 31.20
CA LYS A 145 3.40 -9.11 32.46
C LYS A 145 4.34 -8.81 33.63
N LYS A 146 5.50 -9.48 33.70
CA LYS A 146 6.52 -9.24 34.75
C LYS A 146 7.26 -7.91 34.57
N LEU A 147 7.26 -7.36 33.36
CA LEU A 147 7.95 -6.12 33.00
C LEU A 147 7.03 -4.90 32.89
N GLY A 148 5.72 -5.04 33.21
CA GLY A 148 4.76 -3.93 33.15
C GLY A 148 4.46 -3.41 31.74
N LEU A 149 4.62 -4.25 30.72
CA LEU A 149 4.43 -3.88 29.31
C LEU A 149 3.01 -4.19 28.79
N GLN A 150 2.15 -4.74 29.64
CA GLN A 150 0.72 -5.00 29.40
C GLN A 150 -0.08 -4.53 30.60
#